data_AF-A0A539EM21-F1
#
_entry.id   AF-A0A539EM21-F1
#
_cell.length_a   1.000
_cell.length_b   1.000
_cell.length_c   1.000
_cell.angle_alpha   90.00
_cell.angle_beta   90.00
_cell.angle_gamma   90.00
#
_symmetry.space_group_name_H-M   'P 1'
#
loop_
_entity.id
_entity.type
_entity.pdbx_description
1 polymer ?
#
loop_
_entity_poly.entity_id
_entity_poly.type
_entity_poly.pdbx_seq_one_letter_code
_entity_poly.pdbx_strand_id
1 'polypeptide(L)' 'MATQTAPSKSGSGREVPIEKIRNIGIIAHIDAGKTTVTERILFYTKKIYKIGEVHDG' A
#
# COMPACT_ATOMS: atom_id res chain seq x y z
N MET A 1 -39.36 13.48 9.97
CA MET A 1 -38.47 13.72 8.80
C MET A 1 -37.22 12.87 8.96
N ALA A 2 -37.27 11.61 8.52
CA ALA A 2 -36.14 10.70 8.59
C ALA A 2 -35.43 10.68 7.23
N THR A 3 -34.23 11.24 7.15
CA THR A 3 -33.35 11.12 5.98
C THR A 3 -32.30 10.07 6.28
N GLN A 4 -32.57 8.84 5.88
CA GLN A 4 -31.54 7.83 5.63
C GLN A 4 -31.37 7.70 4.13
N THR A 5 -30.26 8.19 3.57
CA THR A 5 -29.78 7.70 2.27
C THR A 5 -28.28 7.89 2.11
N ALA A 6 -27.51 6.83 2.35
CA ALA A 6 -26.17 6.58 1.79
C ALA A 6 -25.73 5.14 2.17
N PRO A 7 -24.95 4.44 1.33
CA PRO A 7 -25.24 4.07 -0.05
C PRO A 7 -25.35 2.54 -0.23
N SER A 8 -25.88 2.13 -1.38
CA SER A 8 -26.06 0.73 -1.77
C SER A 8 -24.75 -0.03 -1.91
N LYS A 9 -24.63 -1.17 -1.21
CA LYS A 9 -23.65 -2.21 -1.51
C LYS A 9 -23.88 -2.79 -2.90
N SER A 10 -22.96 -2.55 -3.83
CA SER A 10 -22.85 -3.36 -5.06
C SER A 10 -21.41 -3.34 -5.58
N GLY A 11 -20.64 -4.36 -5.19
CA GLY A 11 -19.31 -4.62 -5.71
C GLY A 11 -18.45 -5.32 -4.67
N SER A 12 -17.89 -6.47 -5.03
CA SER A 12 -16.88 -7.21 -4.26
C SER A 12 -15.52 -6.49 -4.22
N GLY A 13 -15.53 -5.16 -4.01
CA GLY A 13 -14.36 -4.34 -3.75
C GLY A 13 -14.35 -3.99 -2.26
N ARG A 14 -13.23 -4.24 -1.57
CA ARG A 14 -13.09 -3.85 -0.15
C ARG A 14 -13.31 -2.33 -0.03
N GLU A 15 -14.40 -1.92 0.62
CA GLU A 15 -14.61 -0.53 1.06
C GLU A 15 -13.57 -0.20 2.14
N VAL A 16 -12.39 0.24 1.72
CA VAL A 16 -11.41 0.84 2.63
C VAL A 16 -11.76 2.32 2.79
N PRO A 17 -12.02 2.81 4.02
CA PRO A 17 -12.32 4.21 4.23
C PRO A 17 -11.13 5.05 3.76
N ILE A 18 -11.40 6.18 3.08
CA ILE A 18 -10.39 7.06 2.48
C ILE A 18 -9.37 7.53 3.52
N GLU A 19 -9.78 7.68 4.78
CA GLU A 19 -8.92 8.01 5.92
C GLU A 19 -7.74 7.03 6.11
N LYS A 20 -7.91 5.77 5.70
CA LYS A 20 -6.92 4.68 5.80
C LYS A 20 -6.10 4.48 4.53
N ILE A 21 -6.36 5.25 3.47
CA ILE A 21 -5.58 5.20 2.23
C ILE A 21 -4.44 6.22 2.33
N ARG A 22 -3.23 5.82 1.90
CA ARG A 22 -2.04 6.66 1.84
C ARG A 22 -1.35 6.42 0.50
N ASN A 23 -1.32 7.45 -0.35
CA ASN A 23 -0.55 7.43 -1.60
C ASN A 23 0.84 7.98 -1.30
N ILE A 24 1.89 7.18 -1.52
CA ILE A 24 3.29 7.55 -1.27
C ILE A 24 4.12 7.31 -2.53
N GLY A 25 5.03 8.24 -2.83
CA GLY A 25 6.01 8.11 -3.92
C GLY A 25 7.42 8.19 -3.34
N ILE A 26 8.29 7.25 -3.73
CA ILE A 26 9.69 7.23 -3.28
C ILE A 26 10.55 7.76 -4.42
N ILE A 27 11.17 8.93 -4.21
CA ILE A 27 12.14 9.54 -5.13
C ILE A 27 13.50 9.44 -4.46
N ALA A 28 14.50 8.96 -5.18
CA ALA A 28 15.85 8.83 -4.66
C ALA A 28 16.87 9.14 -5.77
N HIS A 29 18.06 9.57 -5.37
CA HIS A 29 19.21 9.67 -6.26
C HIS A 29 19.60 8.28 -6.80
N ILE A 30 20.39 8.23 -7.89
CA ILE A 30 20.93 6.97 -8.42
C ILE A 30 21.71 6.27 -7.29
N ASP A 31 21.48 4.96 -7.13
CA ASP A 31 22.06 4.11 -6.09
C ASP A 31 21.78 4.49 -4.62
N ALA A 32 20.80 5.37 -4.35
CA ALA A 32 20.40 5.72 -2.98
C ALA A 32 19.49 4.66 -2.30
N GLY A 33 19.27 3.50 -2.91
CA GLY A 33 18.53 2.40 -2.27
C GLY A 33 16.99 2.52 -2.31
N LYS A 34 16.41 3.18 -3.33
CA LYS A 34 14.94 3.27 -3.54
C LYS A 34 14.26 1.90 -3.45
N THR A 35 14.85 0.90 -4.10
CA THR A 35 14.35 -0.48 -4.16
C THR A 35 14.40 -1.15 -2.79
N THR A 36 15.55 -1.05 -2.11
CA THR A 36 15.77 -1.61 -0.75
C THR A 36 14.80 -1.04 0.29
N VAL A 37 14.50 0.26 0.24
CA VAL A 37 13.53 0.89 1.14
C VAL A 37 12.11 0.40 0.85
N THR A 38 11.75 0.26 -0.43
CA THR A 38 10.43 -0.23 -0.85
C THR A 38 10.19 -1.67 -0.37
N GLU A 39 11.18 -2.55 -0.54
CA GLU A 39 11.11 -3.94 -0.09
C GLU A 39 10.97 -4.05 1.42
N ARG A 40 11.72 -3.22 2.17
CA ARG A 40 11.61 -3.15 3.62
C ARG A 40 10.22 -2.70 4.07
N ILE A 41 9.60 -1.73 3.41
CA ILE A 41 8.21 -1.31 3.66
C ILE A 41 7.24 -2.46 3.38
N LEU A 42 7.41 -3.16 2.26
CA LEU A 42 6.53 -4.29 1.88
C LEU A 42 6.68 -5.49 2.82
N PHE A 43 7.88 -5.73 3.34
CA PHE A 43 8.13 -6.75 4.35
C PHE A 43 7.48 -6.41 5.70
N TYR A 44 7.71 -5.20 6.23
CA TYR A 44 7.14 -4.80 7.51
C TYR A 44 5.61 -4.70 7.50
N THR A 45 5.02 -4.36 6.35
CA THR A 45 3.56 -4.35 6.17
C THR A 45 2.97 -5.76 5.98
N LYS A 46 3.79 -6.82 6.04
CA LYS A 46 3.42 -8.22 5.78
C LYS A 46 2.75 -8.42 4.42
N LYS A 47 2.93 -7.47 3.48
CA LYS A 47 2.43 -7.58 2.10
C LYS A 47 3.29 -8.53 1.28
N ILE A 48 4.56 -8.70 1.65
CA ILE A 48 5.47 -9.70 1.10
C ILE A 48 6.03 -10.53 2.26
N TYR A 49 5.95 -11.87 2.15
CA TYR A 49 6.37 -12.83 3.19
C TYR A 49 7.86 -13.21 3.13
N LYS A 50 8.61 -12.71 2.14
CA LYS A 50 10.06 -12.91 1.99
C LYS A 50 10.73 -11.59 1.61
N ILE A 51 11.71 -11.13 2.38
CA ILE A 51 12.74 -10.23 1.85
C ILE A 51 13.55 -11.10 0.90
N GLY A 52 13.18 -11.12 -0.38
CA GLY A 52 14.09 -11.62 -1.39
C GLY A 52 15.25 -10.64 -1.43
N GLU A 53 16.42 -11.07 -1.00
CA GLU A 53 17.65 -10.32 -1.20
C GLU A 53 17.80 -10.12 -2.72
N VAL A 54 17.47 -8.93 -3.22
CA VAL A 54 17.80 -8.48 -4.59
C VAL A 54 19.31 -8.28 -4.78
N HIS A 55 20.13 -8.89 -3.91
CA HIS A 55 21.58 -8.89 -3.96
C HIS A 55 22.17 -10.20 -4.52
N ASP A 56 21.34 -11.17 -4.96
CA ASP A 56 21.79 -12.29 -5.80
C ASP A 56 21.67 -11.95 -7.29
N GLY A 57 22.51 -11.02 -7.72
CA GLY A 57 22.80 -10.69 -9.12
C GLY A 57 24.29 -10.49 -9.31
#